data_AF-A0A5C6C2M9-F1
#
_entry.id   AF-A0A5C6C2M9-F1
#
_cell.length_a   1.000
_cell.length_b   1.000
_cell.length_c   1.000
_cell.angle_alpha   90.00
_cell.angle_beta   90.00
_cell.angle_gamma   90.00
#
_symmetry.space_group_name_H-M   'P 1'
#
loop_
_entity.id
_entity.type
_entity.pdbx_description
1 polymer ?
#
loop_
_entity_poly.entity_id
_entity_poly.type
_entity_poly.pdbx_seq_one_letter_code
_entity_poly.pdbx_strand_id
1 'polypeptide(L)'
;MLGQWVEFEFDCLPLRSVGRLDVPLDASPAYEAFVLRVKAAVTKHGMHNSYYLHRATCRFHLTNDPNSGLVEFDVEGVALTGENDLKTRGVDLTIRLSKETCPWLNETSVEFLAESVKHAVAVEFNRYIQAGDLTKTKERISAMQQQIEQGDGFQAMYL
;
A
#
# COMPACT_ATOMS: atom_id res chain seq x y z
N MET A 1 -11.93 24.02 -9.08
CA MET A 1 -11.14 23.12 -8.23
C MET A 1 -12.01 21.93 -7.90
N LEU A 2 -11.62 20.72 -8.31
CA LEU A 2 -12.24 19.50 -7.81
C LEU A 2 -11.57 19.21 -6.46
N GLY A 3 -12.35 19.16 -5.38
CA GLY A 3 -11.81 19.06 -4.03
C GLY A 3 -11.01 17.76 -3.81
N GLN A 4 -9.86 17.88 -3.15
CA GLN A 4 -9.11 16.74 -2.60
C GLN A 4 -9.65 16.46 -1.19
N TRP A 5 -10.78 15.75 -1.13
CA TRP A 5 -11.44 15.38 0.13
C TRP A 5 -10.78 14.18 0.81
N VAL A 6 -10.05 13.38 0.02
CA VAL A 6 -9.28 12.22 0.46
C VAL A 6 -7.97 12.20 -0.32
N GLU A 7 -6.85 12.12 0.40
CA GLU A 7 -5.54 11.89 -0.19
C GLU A 7 -5.09 10.47 0.13
N PHE A 8 -4.60 9.75 -0.88
CA PHE A 8 -4.07 8.41 -0.69
C PHE A 8 -2.75 8.27 -1.42
N GLU A 9 -1.72 7.94 -0.66
CA GLU A 9 -0.36 7.71 -1.14
C GLU A 9 0.03 6.28 -0.77
N PHE A 10 0.71 5.57 -1.67
CA PHE A 10 1.13 4.19 -1.40
C PHE A 10 2.27 3.75 -2.30
N ASP A 11 3.07 2.81 -1.78
CA ASP A 11 3.90 1.94 -2.59
C ASP A 11 3.20 0.60 -2.82
N CYS A 12 3.45 -0.02 -3.97
CA CYS A 12 2.81 -1.28 -4.36
C CYS A 12 3.83 -2.30 -4.88
N LEU A 13 3.71 -3.53 -4.38
CA LEU A 13 4.48 -4.69 -4.80
C LEU A 13 3.54 -5.77 -5.38
N PRO A 14 3.57 -6.05 -6.69
CA PRO A 14 2.85 -7.19 -7.27
C PRO A 14 3.35 -8.50 -6.65
N LEU A 15 2.48 -9.31 -6.05
CA LEU A 15 2.95 -10.51 -5.34
C LEU A 15 3.59 -11.56 -6.26
N ARG A 16 3.23 -11.58 -7.54
CA ARG A 16 3.90 -12.41 -8.57
C ARG A 16 5.36 -12.04 -8.85
N SER A 17 5.81 -10.83 -8.54
CA SER A 17 7.22 -10.45 -8.74
C SER A 17 8.09 -10.85 -7.56
N VAL A 18 7.48 -11.40 -6.52
CA VAL A 18 8.16 -11.85 -5.32
C VAL A 18 8.79 -13.21 -5.59
N GLY A 19 10.12 -13.24 -5.68
CA GLY A 19 10.90 -14.46 -5.83
C GLY A 19 11.05 -15.22 -4.51
N ARG A 20 12.24 -15.76 -4.23
CA ARG A 20 12.55 -16.36 -2.92
C ARG A 20 12.55 -15.27 -1.85
N LEU A 21 11.55 -15.31 -0.96
CA LEU A 21 11.48 -14.47 0.24
C LEU A 21 12.37 -15.05 1.35
N ASP A 22 13.63 -15.37 1.10
CA ASP A 22 14.50 -15.74 2.20
C ASP A 22 14.92 -14.46 2.92
N VAL A 23 14.68 -14.38 4.23
CA VAL A 23 15.11 -13.23 5.04
C VAL A 23 16.63 -13.34 5.17
N PRO A 24 17.42 -12.37 4.69
CA PRO A 24 18.86 -12.39 4.89
C PRO A 24 19.21 -12.43 6.38
N LEU A 25 20.28 -13.13 6.75
CA LEU A 25 20.73 -13.23 8.15
C LEU A 25 21.10 -11.87 8.76
N ASP A 26 21.46 -10.91 7.91
CA ASP A 26 21.83 -9.54 8.24
C ASP A 26 20.69 -8.53 8.06
N ALA A 27 19.46 -9.00 7.81
CA ALA A 27 18.29 -8.13 7.66
C ALA A 27 18.01 -7.32 8.92
N SER A 28 17.59 -6.06 8.72
CA SER A 28 17.06 -5.26 9.81
C SER A 28 15.74 -5.86 10.32
N PRO A 29 15.39 -5.71 11.62
CA PRO A 29 14.13 -6.22 12.15
C PRO A 29 12.89 -5.70 11.41
N ALA A 30 12.93 -4.44 10.94
CA ALA A 30 11.84 -3.85 10.17
C ALA A 30 11.66 -4.52 8.80
N TYR A 31 12.77 -4.84 8.13
CA TYR A 31 12.75 -5.54 6.85
C TYR A 31 12.30 -6.99 7.00
N GLU A 32 12.80 -7.70 8.01
CA GLU A 32 12.34 -9.05 8.35
C GLU A 32 10.82 -9.06 8.58
N ALA A 33 10.31 -8.14 9.40
CA ALA A 33 8.88 -8.03 9.65
C ALA A 33 8.08 -7.76 8.37
N PHE A 34 8.59 -6.91 7.47
CA PHE A 34 7.96 -6.67 6.16
C PHE A 34 7.92 -7.94 5.30
N VAL A 35 9.04 -8.65 5.17
CA VAL A 35 9.13 -9.91 4.43
C VAL A 35 8.14 -10.95 4.99
N LEU A 36 8.04 -11.06 6.32
CA LEU A 36 7.09 -11.97 6.96
C LEU A 36 5.63 -11.61 6.64
N ARG A 37 5.28 -10.32 6.60
CA ARG A 37 3.93 -9.89 6.21
C ARG A 37 3.63 -10.15 4.73
N VAL A 38 4.59 -9.91 3.84
CA VAL A 38 4.47 -10.25 2.41
C VAL A 38 4.31 -11.76 2.22
N LYS A 39 5.09 -12.59 2.94
CA LYS A 39 4.90 -14.06 2.96
C LYS A 39 3.50 -14.45 3.38
N ALA A 40 3.00 -13.88 4.47
CA ALA A 40 1.65 -14.15 4.95
C ALA A 40 0.59 -13.77 3.91
N ALA A 41 0.76 -12.63 3.25
CA ALA A 41 -0.10 -12.18 2.16
C ALA A 41 -0.10 -13.16 0.96
N VAL A 42 1.08 -13.61 0.54
CA VAL A 42 1.24 -14.62 -0.53
C VAL A 42 0.54 -15.94 -0.15
N THR A 43 0.75 -16.42 1.07
CA THR A 43 0.12 -17.66 1.56
C THR A 43 -1.40 -17.53 1.61
N LYS A 44 -1.93 -16.38 2.03
CA LYS A 44 -3.37 -16.17 2.20
C LYS A 44 -4.11 -15.95 0.89
N HIS A 45 -3.54 -15.18 -0.04
CA HIS A 45 -4.24 -14.70 -1.23
C HIS A 45 -3.67 -15.21 -2.55
N GLY A 46 -2.53 -15.89 -2.52
CA GLY A 46 -1.79 -16.25 -3.72
C GLY A 46 -1.08 -15.07 -4.37
N MET A 47 -0.33 -15.36 -5.43
CA MET A 47 0.54 -14.38 -6.11
C MET A 47 -0.14 -13.68 -7.30
N HIS A 48 -1.11 -14.33 -7.94
CA HIS A 48 -1.79 -13.82 -9.13
C HIS A 48 -2.89 -12.83 -8.73
N ASN A 49 -2.99 -11.73 -9.49
CA ASN A 49 -3.98 -10.66 -9.28
C ASN A 49 -3.96 -10.04 -7.86
N SER A 50 -2.87 -10.25 -7.11
CA SER A 50 -2.67 -9.78 -5.75
C SER A 50 -1.51 -8.80 -5.66
N TYR A 51 -1.75 -7.69 -4.99
CA TYR A 51 -0.83 -6.56 -4.91
C TYR A 51 -0.68 -6.11 -3.46
N TYR A 52 0.53 -6.17 -2.93
CA TYR A 52 0.81 -5.76 -1.57
C TYR A 52 1.06 -4.26 -1.51
N LEU A 53 0.21 -3.55 -0.77
CA LEU A 53 0.33 -2.14 -0.49
C LEU A 53 1.13 -1.94 0.80
N HIS A 54 2.13 -1.08 0.76
CA HIS A 54 2.95 -0.75 1.92
C HIS A 54 3.31 0.73 1.93
N ARG A 55 3.73 1.23 3.10
CA ARG A 55 3.98 2.66 3.34
C ARG A 55 2.80 3.52 2.83
N ALA A 56 1.59 2.98 2.95
CA ALA A 56 0.42 3.64 2.43
C ALA A 56 -0.22 4.51 3.51
N THR A 57 -0.65 5.69 3.11
CA THR A 57 -1.25 6.68 4.00
C THR A 57 -2.53 7.21 3.37
N CYS A 58 -3.61 7.22 4.14
CA CYS A 58 -4.89 7.80 3.76
C CYS A 58 -5.20 8.98 4.66
N ARG A 59 -5.46 10.16 4.09
CA ARG A 59 -5.80 11.39 4.83
C ARG A 59 -7.19 11.86 4.46
N PHE A 60 -8.01 12.09 5.48
CA PHE A 60 -9.29 12.79 5.36
C PHE A 60 -9.15 14.20 5.89
N HIS A 61 -9.71 15.17 5.16
CA HIS A 61 -9.81 16.57 5.57
C HIS A 61 -11.27 16.91 5.85
N LEU A 62 -11.67 16.83 7.12
CA LEU A 62 -13.07 16.98 7.57
C LEU A 62 -13.50 18.45 7.73
N THR A 63 -12.54 19.38 7.73
CA THR A 63 -12.81 20.82 7.70
C THR A 63 -11.87 21.52 6.70
N ASN A 64 -12.12 22.80 6.43
CA ASN A 64 -11.29 23.60 5.54
C ASN A 64 -10.05 24.21 6.24
N ASP A 65 -9.89 24.00 7.55
CA ASP A 65 -8.70 24.44 8.29
C ASP A 65 -7.64 23.32 8.29
N PRO A 66 -6.43 23.54 7.75
CA PRO A 66 -5.38 22.52 7.75
C PRO A 66 -4.92 22.08 9.15
N ASN A 67 -5.21 22.85 10.19
CA ASN A 67 -4.85 22.51 11.57
C ASN A 67 -5.99 21.82 12.34
N SER A 68 -7.19 21.71 11.76
CA SER A 68 -8.35 21.12 12.43
C SER A 68 -9.17 20.30 11.46
N GLY A 69 -9.40 19.02 11.74
CA GLY A 69 -10.14 18.15 10.82
C GLY A 69 -9.30 17.11 10.08
N LEU A 70 -8.00 17.01 10.33
CA LEU A 70 -7.16 15.98 9.73
C LEU A 70 -7.41 14.65 10.45
N VAL A 71 -7.64 13.59 9.69
CA VAL A 71 -7.59 12.21 10.18
C VAL A 71 -6.75 11.39 9.21
N GLU A 72 -5.65 10.84 9.71
CA GLU A 72 -4.68 10.08 8.92
C GLU A 72 -4.62 8.62 9.39
N PHE A 73 -4.57 7.72 8.41
CA PHE A 73 -4.42 6.28 8.64
C PHE A 73 -3.19 5.75 7.94
N ASP A 74 -2.42 4.95 8.68
CA ASP A 74 -1.46 4.02 8.10
C ASP A 74 -2.20 2.80 7.56
N VAL A 75 -1.90 2.45 6.31
CA VAL A 75 -2.53 1.36 5.58
C VAL A 75 -1.46 0.39 5.10
N GLU A 76 -1.72 -0.89 5.32
CA GLU A 76 -0.85 -1.96 4.80
C GLU A 76 -1.69 -3.21 4.52
N GLY A 77 -1.42 -3.93 3.44
CA GLY A 77 -2.14 -5.17 3.13
C GLY A 77 -2.21 -5.47 1.64
N VAL A 78 -3.26 -6.15 1.21
CA VAL A 78 -3.40 -6.64 -0.17
C VAL A 78 -4.59 -6.03 -0.88
N ALA A 79 -4.35 -5.48 -2.07
CA ALA A 79 -5.39 -5.22 -3.07
C ALA A 79 -5.49 -6.40 -4.04
N LEU A 80 -6.71 -6.88 -4.24
CA LEU A 80 -7.04 -7.99 -5.14
C LEU A 80 -7.77 -7.47 -6.36
N THR A 81 -7.37 -7.94 -7.53
CA THR A 81 -7.99 -7.55 -8.80
C THR A 81 -8.76 -8.72 -9.43
N GLY A 82 -9.62 -8.42 -10.39
CA GLY A 82 -10.24 -9.43 -11.24
C GLY A 82 -9.24 -10.08 -12.19
N GLU A 83 -9.68 -11.11 -12.91
CA GLU A 83 -8.84 -11.96 -13.79
C GLU A 83 -7.99 -11.16 -14.79
N ASN A 84 -8.54 -10.07 -15.32
CA ASN A 84 -7.86 -9.23 -16.31
C ASN A 84 -6.96 -8.13 -15.70
N ASP A 85 -6.76 -8.08 -14.38
CA ASP A 85 -5.96 -7.05 -13.69
C ASP A 85 -6.49 -5.60 -13.92
N LEU A 86 -7.75 -5.41 -14.35
CA LEU A 86 -8.31 -4.10 -14.72
C LEU A 86 -9.05 -3.37 -13.60
N LYS A 87 -9.49 -4.11 -12.58
CA LYS A 87 -10.33 -3.58 -11.50
C LYS A 87 -10.12 -4.33 -10.20
N THR A 88 -10.03 -3.60 -9.10
CA THR A 88 -10.06 -4.09 -7.73
C THR A 88 -11.39 -4.80 -7.47
N ARG A 89 -11.29 -6.05 -7.01
CA ARG A 89 -12.42 -6.88 -6.55
C ARG A 89 -12.57 -6.85 -5.04
N GLY A 90 -11.47 -6.65 -4.31
CA GLY A 90 -11.49 -6.62 -2.85
C GLY A 90 -10.15 -6.15 -2.30
N VAL A 91 -10.15 -5.86 -0.99
CA VAL A 91 -8.96 -5.47 -0.24
C VAL A 91 -8.94 -6.19 1.10
N ASP A 92 -7.76 -6.59 1.54
CA ASP A 92 -7.51 -7.17 2.86
C ASP A 92 -6.41 -6.35 3.54
N LEU A 93 -6.83 -5.41 4.40
CA LEU A 93 -5.97 -4.32 4.89
C LEU A 93 -5.93 -4.31 6.42
N THR A 94 -4.75 -4.05 6.93
CA THR A 94 -4.53 -3.53 8.28
C THR A 94 -4.54 -2.01 8.20
N ILE A 95 -5.44 -1.39 8.97
CA ILE A 95 -5.67 0.06 8.95
C ILE A 95 -5.52 0.54 10.39
N ARG A 96 -4.67 1.54 10.62
CA ARG A 96 -4.39 2.09 11.94
C ARG A 96 -4.43 3.61 11.90
N LEU A 97 -5.15 4.21 12.85
CA LEU A 97 -5.12 5.66 13.03
C LEU A 97 -3.70 6.07 13.43
N SER A 98 -3.05 6.92 12.64
CA SER A 98 -1.68 7.37 12.88
C SER A 98 -1.63 8.79 13.46
N LYS A 99 -2.53 9.67 12.99
CA LYS A 99 -2.56 11.08 13.38
C LYS A 99 -3.96 11.66 13.24
N GLU A 100 -4.33 12.56 14.15
CA GLU A 100 -5.59 13.32 14.06
C GLU A 100 -5.45 14.75 14.62
N THR A 101 -6.33 15.66 14.20
CA THR A 101 -6.50 17.01 14.75
C THR A 101 -7.97 17.35 15.04
N CYS A 102 -8.74 16.33 15.41
CA CYS A 102 -10.19 16.33 15.61
C CYS A 102 -10.53 15.98 17.08
N PRO A 103 -10.66 16.97 17.97
CA PRO A 103 -11.05 16.74 19.36
C PRO A 103 -12.40 16.03 19.56
N TRP A 104 -13.24 16.01 18.52
CA TRP A 104 -14.56 15.35 18.50
C TRP A 104 -14.53 13.93 17.89
N LEU A 105 -13.36 13.45 17.45
CA LEU A 105 -13.23 12.12 16.86
C LEU A 105 -13.38 11.05 17.95
N ASN A 106 -14.39 10.19 17.78
CA ASN A 106 -14.66 9.07 18.69
C ASN A 106 -14.40 7.73 18.00
N GLU A 107 -14.36 6.65 18.78
CA GLU A 107 -14.04 5.30 18.30
C GLU A 107 -14.92 4.85 17.13
N THR A 108 -16.24 5.03 17.23
CA THR A 108 -17.18 4.69 16.14
C THR A 108 -16.90 5.48 14.86
N SER A 109 -16.48 6.74 14.98
CA SER A 109 -16.09 7.55 13.82
C SER A 109 -14.79 7.07 13.22
N VAL A 110 -13.82 6.64 14.04
CA VAL A 110 -12.57 6.02 13.57
C VAL A 110 -12.86 4.72 12.82
N GLU A 111 -13.74 3.86 13.34
CA GLU A 111 -14.14 2.62 12.67
C GLU A 111 -14.82 2.89 11.32
N PHE A 112 -15.74 3.85 11.28
CA PHE A 112 -16.39 4.28 10.04
C PHE A 112 -15.38 4.82 9.01
N LEU A 113 -14.42 5.65 9.45
CA LEU A 113 -13.38 6.17 8.60
C LEU A 113 -12.42 5.07 8.14
N ALA A 114 -12.09 4.10 8.99
CA ALA A 114 -11.28 2.94 8.62
C ALA A 114 -11.96 2.07 7.56
N GLU A 115 -13.29 1.89 7.62
CA GLU A 115 -14.02 1.25 6.52
C GLU A 115 -14.01 2.11 5.25
N SER A 116 -14.13 3.43 5.41
CA SER A 116 -14.02 4.38 4.29
C SER A 116 -12.65 4.33 3.61
N VAL A 117 -11.57 4.09 4.35
CA VAL A 117 -10.23 3.85 3.79
C VAL A 117 -10.24 2.67 2.82
N LYS A 118 -10.93 1.56 3.13
CA LYS A 118 -11.01 0.40 2.21
C LYS A 118 -11.65 0.78 0.87
N HIS A 119 -12.71 1.59 0.93
CA HIS A 119 -13.36 2.10 -0.27
C HIS A 119 -12.45 3.06 -1.05
N ALA A 120 -11.74 3.95 -0.37
CA ALA A 120 -10.79 4.87 -0.98
C ALA A 120 -9.65 4.11 -1.68
N VAL A 121 -9.05 3.12 -1.01
CA VAL A 121 -8.01 2.25 -1.57
C VAL A 121 -8.52 1.56 -2.83
N ALA A 122 -9.74 1.01 -2.84
CA ALA A 122 -10.26 0.34 -4.02
C ALA A 122 -10.42 1.28 -5.22
N VAL A 123 -10.86 2.53 -4.99
CA VAL A 123 -10.99 3.57 -6.03
C VAL A 123 -9.64 4.03 -6.54
N GLU A 124 -8.71 4.35 -5.65
CA GLU A 124 -7.38 4.84 -6.03
C GLU A 124 -6.54 3.75 -6.69
N PHE A 125 -6.64 2.51 -6.22
CA PHE A 125 -5.97 1.39 -6.88
C PHE A 125 -6.52 1.15 -8.28
N ASN A 126 -7.83 1.31 -8.52
CA ASN A 126 -8.39 1.28 -9.88
C ASN A 126 -7.79 2.37 -10.77
N ARG A 127 -7.63 3.60 -10.26
CA ARG A 127 -7.00 4.70 -11.00
C ARG A 127 -5.54 4.40 -11.33
N TYR A 128 -4.81 3.85 -10.37
CA TYR A 128 -3.42 3.42 -10.52
C TYR A 128 -3.26 2.35 -11.62
N ILE A 129 -4.14 1.35 -11.65
CA ILE A 129 -4.20 0.34 -12.71
C ILE A 129 -4.44 1.00 -14.07
N GLN A 130 -5.46 1.85 -14.16
CA GLN A 130 -5.87 2.50 -15.41
C GLN A 130 -4.80 3.44 -15.98
N ALA A 131 -4.01 4.08 -15.11
CA ALA A 131 -2.88 4.91 -15.51
C ALA A 131 -1.70 4.12 -16.12
N GLY A 132 -1.76 2.77 -16.10
CA GLY A 132 -0.71 1.90 -16.62
C GLY A 132 0.52 1.81 -15.71
N ASP A 133 0.45 2.34 -14.49
CA ASP A 133 1.57 2.34 -13.55
C ASP A 133 1.91 0.93 -13.04
N LEU A 134 0.97 -0.02 -13.14
CA LEU A 134 1.25 -1.45 -12.98
C LEU A 134 2.36 -1.95 -13.92
N THR A 135 2.35 -1.50 -15.17
CA THR A 135 3.35 -1.90 -16.17
C THR A 135 4.71 -1.28 -15.85
N LYS A 136 4.73 -0.01 -15.47
CA LYS A 136 5.97 0.68 -15.03
C LYS A 136 6.56 0.07 -13.77
N THR A 137 5.73 -0.38 -12.83
CA THR A 137 6.21 -1.06 -11.62
C THR A 137 6.84 -2.40 -11.96
N LYS A 138 6.27 -3.18 -12.89
CA LYS A 138 6.92 -4.41 -13.39
C LYS A 138 8.27 -4.12 -14.02
N GLU A 139 8.36 -3.10 -14.86
CA GLU A 139 9.61 -2.69 -15.51
C GLU A 139 10.67 -2.24 -14.50
N ARG A 140 10.29 -1.43 -13.51
CA ARG A 140 11.18 -1.01 -12.41
C ARG A 140 11.68 -2.20 -11.61
N ILE A 141 10.82 -3.14 -11.25
CA ILE A 141 11.22 -4.34 -10.50
C ILE A 141 12.15 -5.22 -11.34
N SER A 142 11.87 -5.38 -12.64
CA SER A 142 12.75 -6.13 -13.54
C SER A 142 14.12 -5.47 -13.71
N ALA A 143 14.18 -4.15 -13.83
CA ALA A 143 15.43 -3.39 -13.90
C ALA A 143 16.22 -3.49 -12.58
N MET A 144 15.53 -3.45 -11.43
CA MET A 144 16.15 -3.64 -10.12
C MET A 144 16.67 -5.07 -9.95
N GLN A 145 15.94 -6.09 -10.40
CA GLN A 145 16.39 -7.48 -10.37
C GLN A 145 17.64 -7.69 -11.24
N GLN A 146 17.69 -7.09 -12.43
CA GLN A 146 18.88 -7.11 -13.28
C GLN A 146 20.08 -6.40 -12.65
N GLN A 147 19.86 -5.31 -11.91
CA GLN A 147 20.93 -4.61 -11.17
C GLN A 147 21.44 -5.45 -9.99
N ILE A 148 20.56 -6.17 -9.30
CA ILE A 148 20.92 -7.08 -8.21
C ILE A 148 21.69 -8.29 -8.75
N GLU A 149 21.29 -8.85 -9.90
CA GLU A 149 21.98 -9.98 -10.55
C GLU A 149 23.36 -9.59 -11.11
N GLN A 150 23.58 -8.31 -11.42
CA GLN A 150 24.86 -7.77 -11.90
C GLN A 150 25.83 -7.38 -10.77
N GLY A 151 25.47 -7.61 -9.50
CA GLY A 151 26.40 -7.63 -8.37
C GLY A 151 26.79 -6.27 -7.80
N ASP A 152 26.10 -5.18 -8.14
CA ASP A 152 26.40 -3.86 -7.59
C ASP A 152 25.13 -3.02 -7.40
N GLY A 153 24.52 -3.05 -6.21
CA GLY A 153 23.46 -2.09 -5.88
C GLY A 153 22.38 -2.52 -4.89
N PHE A 154 22.74 -2.81 -3.64
CA PHE A 154 21.78 -2.77 -2.52
C PHE A 154 21.77 -1.42 -1.76
N GLN A 155 22.40 -0.37 -2.31
CA GLN A 155 22.53 0.93 -1.64
C GLN A 155 21.47 1.98 -1.98
N ALA A 156 20.51 1.72 -2.88
CA ALA A 156 19.59 2.77 -3.37
C ALA A 156 18.16 2.72 -2.81
N MET A 157 17.86 1.94 -1.77
CA MET A 157 16.48 1.79 -1.25
C MET A 157 16.29 2.17 0.23
N TYR A 158 17.33 2.76 0.85
CA TYR A 158 17.31 3.25 2.24
C TYR A 158 17.94 4.64 2.37
N LEU A 159 17.50 5.57 1.53
CA LEU A 159 17.60 7.02 1.80
C LEU A 159 16.24 7.66 1.58
#